data_AF-A0A644UA61-F1
#
_entry.id   AF-A0A644UA61-F1
#
_cell.length_a   1.000
_cell.length_b   1.000
_cell.length_c   1.000
_cell.angle_alpha   90.00
_cell.angle_beta   90.00
_cell.angle_gamma   90.00
#
_symmetry.space_group_name_H-M   'P 1'
#
loop_
_entity.id
_entity.type
_entity.pdbx_description
1 polymer ?
#
loop_
_entity_poly.entity_id
_entity_poly.type
_entity_poly.pdbx_seq_one_letter_code
_entity_poly.pdbx_strand_id
1 'polypeptide(L)'
;MLYIIFGTNFKKREVAREKIRKTLSSKKIDFEALLEVPKINKENFTLLANYFGGASLFGEKVLINVEDILTKEDSREYVYKNIEDMIYSDNVFILDEPFALTATFQKLERDLDKLNLKENLFDCRETLTVKDVEPFYLCELIEKRDKKAAWQEWKKLYLEWEDSEAQAIHGALWWKWKMMWSAYLDGDRNNFFKVYRLNSKELKYSKKELEEFGKEISLMAMKANNGELDLMRGIEKFILKI
;
A
#
# COMPACT_ATOMS: atom_id res chain seq x y z
N MET A 1 15.93 -20.68 -12.46
CA MET A 1 16.37 -19.56 -11.58
C MET A 1 15.13 -18.76 -11.19
N LEU A 2 14.89 -18.53 -9.90
CA LEU A 2 13.66 -17.91 -9.40
C LEU A 2 13.93 -16.68 -8.53
N TYR A 3 13.24 -15.58 -8.83
CA TYR A 3 13.21 -14.36 -8.04
C TYR A 3 11.77 -13.98 -7.73
N ILE A 4 11.51 -13.45 -6.53
CA ILE A 4 10.16 -13.07 -6.10
C ILE A 4 10.20 -11.65 -5.52
N ILE A 5 9.40 -10.75 -6.07
CA ILE A 5 9.21 -9.38 -5.59
C ILE A 5 7.82 -9.30 -4.98
N PHE A 6 7.72 -9.00 -3.69
CA PHE A 6 6.46 -9.03 -2.96
C PHE A 6 6.09 -7.67 -2.37
N GLY A 7 4.89 -7.16 -2.64
CA GLY A 7 4.37 -5.90 -2.09
C GLY A 7 4.36 -4.73 -3.07
N THR A 8 3.82 -3.60 -2.63
CA THR A 8 3.43 -2.46 -3.48
C THR A 8 4.41 -1.27 -3.47
N ASN A 9 5.43 -1.25 -2.61
CA ASN A 9 6.31 -0.09 -2.48
C ASN A 9 7.17 0.09 -3.73
N PHE A 10 6.84 1.09 -4.56
CA PHE A 10 7.48 1.34 -5.85
C PHE A 10 9.01 1.48 -5.74
N LYS A 11 9.51 2.28 -4.79
CA LYS A 11 10.95 2.50 -4.61
C LYS A 11 11.69 1.20 -4.24
N LYS A 12 11.13 0.40 -3.33
CA LYS A 12 11.74 -0.90 -2.95
C LYS A 12 11.73 -1.89 -4.12
N ARG A 13 10.67 -1.90 -4.93
CA ARG A 13 10.54 -2.76 -6.11
C ARG A 13 11.56 -2.42 -7.19
N GLU A 14 11.78 -1.14 -7.48
CA GLU A 14 12.83 -0.71 -8.41
C GLU A 14 14.22 -1.14 -7.93
N VAL A 15 14.51 -0.97 -6.63
CA VAL A 15 15.77 -1.45 -6.03
C VAL A 15 15.89 -2.98 -6.13
N ALA A 16 14.80 -3.72 -5.96
CA ALA A 16 14.79 -5.18 -6.11
C ALA A 16 15.09 -5.60 -7.56
N ARG A 17 14.47 -4.96 -8.56
CA ARG A 17 14.74 -5.21 -9.98
C ARG A 17 16.20 -4.93 -10.34
N GLU A 18 16.76 -3.84 -9.83
CA GLU A 18 18.16 -3.50 -10.05
C GLU A 18 19.12 -4.50 -9.41
N LYS A 19 18.78 -5.04 -8.22
CA LYS A 19 19.54 -6.14 -7.61
C LYS A 19 19.47 -7.42 -8.44
N ILE A 20 18.30 -7.78 -8.95
CA ILE A 20 18.12 -8.95 -9.81
C ILE A 20 18.99 -8.81 -11.07
N ARG A 21 18.96 -7.64 -11.73
CA ARG A 21 19.82 -7.33 -12.88
C ARG A 21 21.30 -7.55 -12.56
N LYS A 22 21.80 -6.96 -11.47
CA LYS A 22 23.20 -7.12 -11.04
C LYS A 22 23.57 -8.58 -10.75
N THR A 23 22.67 -9.33 -10.12
CA THR A 23 22.88 -10.76 -9.83
C THR A 23 22.92 -11.60 -11.11
N LEU A 24 22.13 -11.26 -12.13
CA LEU A 24 22.16 -11.95 -13.42
C LEU A 24 23.43 -11.60 -14.20
N SER A 25 23.84 -10.33 -14.22
CA SER A 25 25.09 -9.90 -14.85
C SER A 25 26.33 -10.58 -14.24
N SER A 26 26.37 -10.77 -12.92
CA SER A 26 27.48 -11.49 -12.27
C SER A 26 27.53 -12.98 -12.67
N LYS A 27 26.40 -13.55 -13.04
CA LYS A 27 26.27 -14.91 -13.62
C LYS A 27 26.50 -14.94 -15.14
N LYS A 28 26.97 -13.83 -15.74
CA LYS A 28 27.18 -13.67 -17.20
C LYS A 28 25.90 -13.86 -18.01
N ILE A 29 24.74 -13.54 -17.43
CA ILE A 29 23.46 -13.50 -18.12
C ILE A 29 23.16 -12.02 -18.40
N ASP A 30 23.09 -11.67 -19.68
CA ASP A 30 22.66 -10.32 -20.08
C ASP A 30 21.14 -10.24 -20.00
N PHE A 31 20.64 -9.45 -19.04
CA PHE A 31 19.22 -9.31 -18.76
C PHE A 31 18.45 -8.71 -19.94
N GLU A 32 19.05 -7.75 -20.65
CA GLU A 32 18.39 -7.03 -21.75
C GLU A 32 18.42 -7.84 -23.06
N ALA A 33 19.28 -8.88 -23.13
CA ALA A 33 19.33 -9.82 -24.24
C ALA A 33 18.41 -11.03 -24.05
N LEU A 34 17.79 -11.20 -22.87
CA LEU A 34 16.84 -12.30 -22.65
C LEU A 34 15.58 -12.06 -23.48
N LEU A 35 15.13 -13.12 -24.16
CA LEU A 35 13.82 -13.11 -24.79
C LEU A 35 12.74 -13.01 -23.71
N GLU A 36 11.95 -11.94 -23.74
CA GLU A 36 10.80 -11.79 -22.87
C GLU A 36 9.59 -12.52 -23.47
N VAL A 37 8.96 -13.39 -22.69
CA VAL A 37 7.72 -14.06 -23.09
C VAL A 37 6.49 -13.24 -22.73
N PRO A 38 5.33 -13.51 -23.36
CA PRO A 38 4.06 -12.93 -22.91
C PRO A 38 3.86 -13.12 -21.41
N LYS A 39 3.39 -12.06 -20.75
CA LYS A 39 3.18 -12.04 -19.30
C LYS A 39 2.26 -13.18 -18.87
N ILE A 40 2.68 -13.89 -17.83
CA ILE A 40 1.89 -14.94 -17.19
C ILE A 40 1.25 -14.36 -15.94
N ASN A 41 0.00 -14.72 -15.67
CA ASN A 41 -0.76 -14.30 -14.50
C ASN A 41 -1.64 -15.44 -13.98
N LYS A 42 -2.48 -15.16 -12.98
CA LYS A 42 -3.43 -16.11 -12.39
C LYS A 42 -4.45 -16.74 -13.33
N GLU A 43 -4.67 -16.19 -14.54
CA GLU A 43 -5.63 -16.73 -15.50
C GLU A 43 -4.99 -17.69 -16.52
N ASN A 44 -3.69 -17.55 -16.79
CA ASN A 44 -2.96 -18.37 -17.75
C ASN A 44 -1.77 -19.12 -17.10
N PHE A 45 -1.80 -19.31 -15.79
CA PHE A 45 -0.71 -19.90 -14.99
C PHE A 45 -0.24 -21.28 -15.45
N THR A 46 -1.10 -22.06 -16.12
CA THR A 46 -0.74 -23.38 -16.67
C THR A 46 0.34 -23.29 -17.75
N LEU A 47 0.52 -22.12 -18.39
CA LEU A 47 1.58 -21.89 -19.37
C LEU A 47 2.98 -21.99 -18.75
N LEU A 48 3.12 -21.86 -17.41
CA LEU A 48 4.39 -22.02 -16.73
C LEU A 48 5.06 -23.38 -17.00
N ALA A 49 4.26 -24.45 -17.16
CA ALA A 49 4.78 -25.79 -17.44
C ALA A 49 5.70 -25.81 -18.67
N ASN A 50 5.40 -24.98 -19.67
CA ASN A 50 6.17 -24.92 -20.92
C ASN A 50 7.60 -24.39 -20.70
N TYR A 51 7.83 -23.69 -19.59
CA TYR A 51 9.09 -22.99 -19.31
C TYR A 51 9.95 -23.68 -18.25
N PHE A 52 9.46 -24.74 -17.59
CA PHE A 52 10.24 -25.46 -16.58
C PHE A 52 11.46 -26.15 -17.19
N GLY A 53 11.28 -26.87 -18.29
CA GLY A 53 12.36 -27.61 -18.97
C GLY A 53 12.75 -27.08 -20.36
N GLY A 54 12.05 -26.06 -20.88
CA GLY A 54 12.27 -25.57 -22.24
C GLY A 54 13.40 -24.56 -22.32
N ALA A 55 14.52 -24.92 -22.95
CA ALA A 55 15.39 -23.93 -23.60
C ALA A 55 14.68 -23.36 -24.83
N SER A 56 14.99 -22.14 -25.25
CA SER A 56 14.49 -21.65 -26.55
C SER A 56 14.97 -22.60 -27.68
N LEU A 57 14.32 -22.57 -28.84
CA LEU A 57 14.78 -23.31 -30.03
C LEU A 57 16.24 -23.01 -30.41
N PHE A 58 16.79 -21.90 -29.92
CA PHE A 58 18.15 -21.43 -30.16
C PHE A 58 19.07 -21.63 -28.94
N GLY A 59 18.60 -22.33 -27.90
CA GLY A 59 19.36 -22.59 -26.67
C GLY A 59 19.49 -21.37 -25.76
N GLU A 60 18.80 -20.28 -26.08
CA GLU A 60 18.81 -19.05 -25.28
C GLU A 60 17.93 -19.20 -24.04
N LYS A 61 18.37 -18.59 -22.94
CA LYS A 61 17.58 -18.47 -21.73
C LYS A 61 16.49 -17.43 -21.94
N VAL A 62 15.33 -17.69 -21.34
CA VAL A 62 14.15 -16.83 -21.47
C VAL A 62 13.88 -16.13 -20.14
N LEU A 63 13.38 -14.89 -20.20
CA LEU A 63 12.86 -14.17 -19.06
C LEU A 63 11.34 -14.35 -18.97
N ILE A 64 10.86 -14.96 -17.89
CA ILE A 64 9.46 -15.19 -17.61
C ILE A 64 9.02 -14.25 -16.49
N ASN A 65 8.28 -13.20 -16.87
CA ASN A 65 7.62 -12.30 -15.94
C ASN A 65 6.23 -12.86 -15.58
N VAL A 66 6.05 -13.18 -14.30
CA VAL A 66 4.81 -13.72 -13.74
C VAL A 66 4.21 -12.67 -12.82
N GLU A 67 3.01 -12.18 -13.11
CA GLU A 67 2.36 -11.11 -12.36
C GLU A 67 1.12 -11.62 -11.63
N ASP A 68 1.00 -11.28 -10.34
CA ASP A 68 -0.22 -11.50 -9.55
C ASP A 68 -0.74 -12.96 -9.61
N ILE A 69 0.17 -13.96 -9.58
CA ILE A 69 -0.19 -15.37 -9.67
C ILE A 69 -0.63 -15.94 -8.33
N LEU A 70 -0.23 -15.35 -7.20
CA LEU A 70 -0.48 -15.93 -5.87
C LEU A 70 -1.80 -15.48 -5.22
N THR A 71 -2.56 -14.58 -5.84
CA THR A 71 -3.82 -14.06 -5.28
C THR A 71 -4.97 -15.05 -5.37
N LYS A 72 -5.03 -15.87 -6.43
CA LYS A 72 -6.03 -16.93 -6.61
C LYS A 72 -5.50 -18.26 -6.04
N GLU A 73 -6.40 -19.05 -5.47
CA GLU A 73 -6.03 -20.29 -4.76
C GLU A 73 -5.42 -21.34 -5.70
N ASP A 74 -6.08 -21.67 -6.81
CA ASP A 74 -5.62 -22.67 -7.77
C ASP A 74 -4.22 -22.36 -8.32
N SER A 75 -4.00 -21.10 -8.72
CA SER A 75 -2.72 -20.66 -9.28
C SER A 75 -1.62 -20.61 -8.22
N ARG A 76 -1.96 -20.25 -6.99
CA ARG A 76 -1.03 -20.29 -5.85
C ARG A 76 -0.60 -21.72 -5.51
N GLU A 77 -1.54 -22.66 -5.45
CA GLU A 77 -1.22 -24.07 -5.22
C GLU A 77 -0.37 -24.65 -6.34
N TYR A 78 -0.66 -24.27 -7.58
CA TYR A 78 0.15 -24.63 -8.73
C TYR A 78 1.60 -24.13 -8.59
N VAL A 79 1.81 -22.88 -8.18
CA VAL A 79 3.16 -22.35 -7.94
C VAL A 79 3.86 -23.12 -6.83
N TYR A 80 3.19 -23.42 -5.72
CA TYR A 80 3.80 -24.19 -4.61
C TYR A 80 4.24 -25.59 -5.04
N LYS A 81 3.43 -26.25 -5.89
CA LYS A 81 3.74 -27.60 -6.36
C LYS A 81 4.95 -27.63 -7.30
N ASN A 82 5.17 -26.58 -8.08
CA ASN A 82 6.19 -26.54 -9.14
C ASN A 82 7.32 -25.53 -8.85
N ILE A 83 7.48 -25.10 -7.60
CA ILE A 83 8.50 -24.09 -7.24
C ILE A 83 9.92 -24.61 -7.47
N GLU A 84 10.16 -25.89 -7.19
CA GLU A 84 11.44 -26.56 -7.44
C GLU A 84 11.74 -26.60 -8.94
N ASP A 85 10.77 -26.90 -9.78
CA ASP A 85 10.93 -26.90 -11.25
C ASP A 85 11.36 -25.52 -11.77
N MET A 86 10.79 -24.44 -11.24
CA MET A 86 11.19 -23.07 -11.58
C MET A 86 12.61 -22.74 -11.11
N ILE A 87 13.01 -23.27 -9.96
CA ILE A 87 14.35 -23.08 -9.39
C ILE A 87 15.40 -23.77 -10.25
N TYR A 88 15.18 -25.05 -10.56
CA TYR A 88 16.12 -25.88 -11.32
C TYR A 88 16.12 -25.61 -12.82
N SER A 89 15.11 -24.91 -13.33
CA SER A 89 15.10 -24.45 -14.72
C SER A 89 16.27 -23.51 -15.04
N ASP A 90 16.79 -23.63 -16.26
CA ASP A 90 17.79 -22.71 -16.82
C ASP A 90 17.23 -21.31 -17.13
N ASN A 91 15.90 -21.19 -17.20
CA ASN A 91 15.21 -19.93 -17.43
C ASN A 91 15.18 -19.04 -16.18
N VAL A 92 14.92 -17.75 -16.40
CA VAL A 92 14.81 -16.75 -15.34
C VAL A 92 13.32 -16.46 -15.09
N PHE A 93 12.84 -16.83 -13.90
CA PHE A 93 11.50 -16.53 -13.43
C PHE A 93 11.53 -15.34 -12.47
N ILE A 94 10.70 -14.33 -12.73
CA ILE A 94 10.44 -13.23 -11.81
C ILE A 94 8.95 -13.24 -11.48
N LEU A 95 8.63 -13.59 -10.24
CA LEU A 95 7.27 -13.49 -9.70
C LEU A 95 7.09 -12.12 -9.08
N ASP A 96 6.20 -11.33 -9.66
CA ASP A 96 5.85 -9.99 -9.24
C ASP A 96 4.47 -9.99 -8.57
N GLU A 97 4.49 -9.85 -7.25
CA GLU A 97 3.35 -10.12 -6.37
C GLU A 97 3.00 -8.89 -5.53
N PRO A 98 2.31 -7.90 -6.12
CA PRO A 98 1.97 -6.67 -5.41
C PRO A 98 0.95 -6.88 -4.28
N PHE A 99 -0.03 -7.77 -4.48
CA PHE A 99 -1.22 -7.89 -3.63
C PHE A 99 -1.39 -9.24 -2.93
N ALA A 100 -0.39 -10.12 -3.00
CA ALA A 100 -0.49 -11.41 -2.36
C ALA A 100 -0.53 -11.28 -0.82
N LEU A 101 -1.14 -12.26 -0.15
CA LEU A 101 -1.39 -12.20 1.29
C LEU A 101 -0.10 -12.41 2.09
N THR A 102 0.01 -11.80 3.28
CA THR A 102 1.14 -12.02 4.20
C THR A 102 1.37 -13.49 4.54
N ALA A 103 0.30 -14.28 4.71
CA ALA A 103 0.40 -15.72 4.97
C ALA A 103 1.04 -16.48 3.79
N THR A 104 0.70 -16.10 2.56
CA THR A 104 1.27 -16.63 1.31
C THR A 104 2.77 -16.34 1.24
N PHE A 105 3.17 -15.11 1.57
CA PHE A 105 4.58 -14.71 1.64
C PHE A 105 5.35 -15.50 2.68
N GLN A 106 4.84 -15.61 3.92
CA GLN A 106 5.50 -16.36 4.99
C GLN A 106 5.64 -17.85 4.67
N LYS A 107 4.71 -18.41 3.89
CA LYS A 107 4.86 -19.79 3.39
C LYS A 107 5.97 -19.88 2.35
N LEU A 108 5.99 -18.99 1.35
CA LEU A 108 7.05 -18.94 0.34
C LEU A 108 8.43 -18.71 0.96
N GLU A 109 8.53 -17.80 1.92
CA GLU A 109 9.78 -17.50 2.63
C GLU A 109 10.34 -18.77 3.29
N ARG A 110 9.49 -19.55 3.98
CA ARG A 110 9.89 -20.81 4.61
C ARG A 110 10.30 -21.87 3.59
N ASP A 111 9.61 -21.96 2.47
CA ASP A 111 9.92 -22.95 1.43
C ASP A 111 11.21 -22.59 0.68
N LEU A 112 11.45 -21.30 0.39
CA LEU A 112 12.71 -20.83 -0.19
C LEU A 112 13.89 -20.93 0.78
N ASP A 113 13.67 -20.74 2.09
CA ASP A 113 14.70 -20.89 3.12
C ASP A 113 15.22 -22.34 3.19
N LYS A 114 14.33 -23.33 3.11
CA LYS A 114 14.71 -24.76 3.00
C LYS A 114 15.56 -25.05 1.76
N LEU A 115 15.37 -24.27 0.69
CA LEU A 115 16.08 -24.42 -0.58
C LEU A 115 17.32 -23.51 -0.66
N ASN A 116 17.67 -22.78 0.41
CA ASN A 116 18.77 -21.80 0.45
C ASN A 116 18.66 -20.72 -0.64
N LEU A 117 17.45 -20.26 -0.94
CA LEU A 117 17.16 -19.24 -1.96
C LEU A 117 16.44 -18.02 -1.38
N LYS A 118 16.54 -17.84 -0.06
CA LYS A 118 15.88 -16.75 0.66
C LYS A 118 16.34 -15.38 0.15
N GLU A 119 17.58 -15.25 -0.30
CA GLU A 119 18.12 -14.00 -0.86
C GLU A 119 17.43 -13.55 -2.16
N ASN A 120 16.71 -14.45 -2.84
CA ASN A 120 15.97 -14.14 -4.06
C ASN A 120 14.54 -13.64 -3.79
N LEU A 121 14.13 -13.57 -2.51
CA LEU A 121 12.85 -13.02 -2.07
C LEU A 121 13.03 -11.57 -1.60
N PHE A 122 12.33 -10.64 -2.25
CA PHE A 122 12.40 -9.21 -1.96
C PHE A 122 11.09 -8.75 -1.30
N ASP A 123 11.13 -8.49 0.00
CA ASP A 123 10.01 -7.87 0.72
C ASP A 123 9.94 -6.37 0.43
N CYS A 124 9.08 -6.04 -0.51
CA CYS A 124 8.77 -4.70 -0.96
C CYS A 124 7.38 -4.24 -0.48
N ARG A 125 6.85 -4.86 0.59
CA ARG A 125 5.65 -4.30 1.23
C ARG A 125 5.93 -2.89 1.67
N GLU A 126 4.88 -2.08 1.60
CA GLU A 126 4.82 -0.88 2.40
C GLU A 126 4.87 -1.32 3.85
N THR A 127 6.04 -1.14 4.44
CA THR A 127 6.12 -0.91 5.87
C THR A 127 5.32 0.36 6.05
N LEU A 128 4.11 0.23 6.58
CA LEU A 128 3.50 1.30 7.36
C LEU A 128 4.53 1.57 8.46
N THR A 129 5.50 2.42 8.16
CA THR A 129 6.17 3.15 9.22
C THR A 129 5.00 3.81 9.90
N VAL A 130 4.69 3.36 11.11
CA VAL A 130 3.87 4.14 12.03
C VAL A 130 4.54 5.50 12.00
N LYS A 131 3.99 6.43 11.22
CA LYS A 131 4.39 7.81 11.38
C LYS A 131 3.98 8.08 12.82
N ASP A 132 4.93 8.45 13.67
CA ASP A 132 4.67 8.75 15.10
C ASP A 132 3.54 9.80 15.26
N VAL A 133 3.16 10.43 14.15
CA VAL A 133 2.14 11.45 13.98
C VAL A 133 1.16 10.97 12.89
N GLU A 134 -0.06 10.59 13.30
CA GLU A 134 -1.12 10.12 12.39
C GLU A 134 -2.24 11.18 12.29
N PRO A 135 -2.74 11.52 11.09
CA PRO A 135 -3.82 12.50 10.92
C PRO A 135 -5.09 12.17 11.73
N PHE A 136 -5.34 10.90 12.00
CA PHE A 136 -6.47 10.47 12.82
C PHE A 136 -6.33 10.88 14.29
N TYR A 137 -5.12 10.91 14.85
CA TYR A 137 -4.91 11.38 16.21
C TYR A 137 -5.19 12.87 16.33
N LEU A 138 -4.76 13.69 15.35
CA LEU A 138 -5.19 15.09 15.25
C LEU A 138 -6.72 15.21 15.24
N CYS A 139 -7.40 14.38 14.45
CA CYS A 139 -8.86 14.37 14.36
C CYS A 139 -9.54 14.00 15.68
N GLU A 140 -8.97 13.10 16.49
CA GLU A 140 -9.46 12.78 17.83
C GLU A 140 -9.31 13.94 18.82
N LEU A 141 -8.20 14.68 18.75
CA LEU A 141 -7.99 15.86 19.59
C LEU A 141 -9.01 16.96 19.26
N ILE A 142 -9.29 17.14 17.97
CA ILE A 142 -10.36 18.02 17.48
C ILE A 142 -11.71 17.56 18.03
N GLU A 143 -12.07 16.29 17.86
CA GLU A 143 -13.31 15.73 18.40
C GLU A 143 -13.50 16.00 19.90
N LYS A 144 -12.42 15.91 20.68
CA LYS A 144 -12.41 16.15 22.13
C LYS A 144 -12.47 17.64 22.52
N ARG A 145 -12.42 18.56 21.55
CA ARG A 145 -12.21 20.02 21.71
C ARG A 145 -10.88 20.38 22.39
N ASP A 146 -9.86 19.55 22.26
CA ASP A 146 -8.53 19.87 22.79
C ASP A 146 -7.74 20.71 21.78
N LYS A 147 -8.08 21.99 21.68
CA LYS A 147 -7.47 22.94 20.74
C LYS A 147 -5.95 23.01 20.88
N LYS A 148 -5.44 23.01 22.12
CA LYS A 148 -4.00 23.15 22.38
C LYS A 148 -3.26 21.91 21.89
N ALA A 149 -3.73 20.72 22.26
CA ALA A 149 -3.12 19.48 21.81
C ALA A 149 -3.27 19.32 20.29
N ALA A 150 -4.44 19.64 19.73
CA ALA A 150 -4.68 19.59 18.29
C ALA A 150 -3.72 20.52 17.52
N TRP A 151 -3.48 21.73 18.00
CA TRP A 151 -2.53 22.65 17.36
C TRP A 151 -1.08 22.15 17.49
N GLN A 152 -0.69 21.59 18.63
CA GLN A 152 0.63 21.00 18.80
C GLN A 152 0.85 19.82 17.84
N GLU A 153 -0.15 18.95 17.72
CA GLU A 153 -0.11 17.80 16.82
C GLU A 153 -0.09 18.22 15.35
N TRP A 154 -0.89 19.23 15.00
CA TRP A 154 -0.84 19.87 13.69
C TRP A 154 0.54 20.44 13.37
N LYS A 155 1.21 21.08 14.32
CA LYS A 155 2.57 21.59 14.10
C LYS A 155 3.58 20.47 13.82
N LYS A 156 3.42 19.29 14.43
CA LYS A 156 4.26 18.13 14.10
C LYS A 156 3.98 17.64 12.67
N LEU A 157 2.71 17.44 12.32
CA LEU A 157 2.30 17.07 10.96
C LEU A 157 2.85 18.07 9.93
N TYR A 158 2.71 19.37 10.18
CA TYR A 158 3.21 20.42 9.31
C TYR A 158 4.73 20.40 9.10
N LEU A 159 5.50 19.97 10.11
CA LEU A 159 6.96 19.91 10.02
C LEU A 159 7.47 18.61 9.39
N GLU A 160 6.75 17.51 9.58
CA GLU A 160 7.15 16.18 9.12
C GLU A 160 6.58 15.80 7.75
N TRP A 161 5.42 16.35 7.39
CA TRP A 161 4.70 16.00 6.17
C TRP A 161 4.92 17.03 5.08
N GLU A 162 4.98 16.54 3.84
CA GLU A 162 5.05 17.40 2.65
C GLU A 162 3.66 17.97 2.30
N ASP A 163 3.60 19.08 1.57
CA ASP A 163 2.34 19.68 1.10
C ASP A 163 1.49 18.70 0.26
N SER A 164 2.16 17.75 -0.42
CA SER A 164 1.53 16.66 -1.17
C SER A 164 0.64 15.76 -0.30
N GLU A 165 0.88 15.75 1.01
CA GLU A 165 0.16 14.94 1.99
C GLU A 165 -0.96 15.72 2.71
N ALA A 166 -1.12 17.01 2.44
CA ALA A 166 -2.18 17.86 3.02
C ALA A 166 -3.60 17.32 2.73
N GLN A 167 -3.78 16.70 1.56
CA GLN A 167 -5.04 16.07 1.15
C GLN A 167 -5.40 14.86 2.03
N ALA A 168 -4.41 14.12 2.53
CA ALA A 168 -4.65 13.01 3.44
C ALA A 168 -5.12 13.51 4.82
N ILE A 169 -4.55 14.61 5.31
CA ILE A 169 -5.01 15.25 6.56
C ILE A 169 -6.42 15.79 6.40
N HIS A 170 -6.69 16.50 5.29
CA HIS A 170 -8.04 16.97 4.95
C HIS A 170 -9.05 15.81 4.85
N GLY A 171 -8.68 14.72 4.18
CA GLY A 171 -9.51 13.53 4.05
C GLY A 171 -9.84 12.89 5.41
N ALA A 172 -8.87 12.82 6.32
CA ALA A 172 -9.08 12.36 7.69
C ALA A 172 -10.04 13.27 8.46
N LEU A 173 -9.89 14.59 8.34
CA LEU A 173 -10.80 15.58 8.93
C LEU A 173 -12.23 15.44 8.39
N TRP A 174 -12.38 15.30 7.07
CA TRP A 174 -13.68 15.07 6.43
C TRP A 174 -14.33 13.79 6.96
N TRP A 175 -13.56 12.72 7.08
CA TRP A 175 -14.06 11.45 7.59
C TRP A 175 -14.49 11.56 9.05
N LYS A 176 -13.67 12.18 9.91
CA LYS A 176 -14.02 12.42 11.32
C LYS A 176 -15.26 13.29 11.47
N TRP A 177 -15.38 14.36 10.68
CA TRP A 177 -16.59 15.20 10.67
C TRP A 177 -17.84 14.39 10.33
N LYS A 178 -17.80 13.54 9.28
CA LYS A 178 -18.94 12.69 8.92
C LYS A 178 -19.36 11.78 10.08
N MET A 179 -18.40 11.25 10.83
CA MET A 179 -18.70 10.44 12.00
C MET A 179 -19.36 11.25 13.11
N MET A 180 -18.82 12.43 13.43
CA MET A 180 -19.40 13.34 14.42
C MET A 180 -20.82 13.75 14.04
N TRP A 181 -21.05 14.01 12.75
CA TRP A 181 -22.36 14.35 12.21
C TRP A 181 -23.35 13.19 12.26
N SER A 182 -22.92 11.97 11.88
CA SER A 182 -23.76 10.78 11.99
C SER A 182 -24.10 10.46 13.44
N ALA A 183 -23.12 10.55 14.36
CA ALA A 183 -23.36 10.38 15.79
C ALA A 183 -24.35 11.43 16.32
N TYR A 184 -24.29 12.68 15.84
CA TYR A 184 -25.27 13.72 16.20
C TYR A 184 -26.69 13.40 15.72
N LEU A 185 -26.86 12.98 14.45
CA LEU A 185 -28.18 12.74 13.84
C LEU A 185 -28.83 11.42 14.29
N ASP A 186 -28.09 10.33 14.23
CA ASP A 186 -28.60 8.97 14.39
C ASP A 186 -28.42 8.41 15.81
N GLY A 187 -27.66 9.14 16.65
CA GLY A 187 -27.18 8.60 17.91
C GLY A 187 -26.31 7.35 17.72
N ASP A 188 -26.37 6.44 18.69
CA ASP A 188 -25.59 5.19 18.67
C ASP A 188 -26.14 4.10 17.72
N ARG A 189 -27.22 4.37 16.96
CA ARG A 189 -28.04 3.34 16.29
C ARG A 189 -27.63 3.04 14.84
N ASN A 190 -27.09 4.01 14.09
CA ASN A 190 -26.71 3.84 12.67
C ASN A 190 -25.26 4.21 12.34
N ASN A 191 -24.35 4.15 13.32
CA ASN A 191 -22.94 4.39 13.03
C ASN A 191 -22.43 3.33 12.05
N PHE A 192 -22.27 3.73 10.78
CA PHE A 192 -21.75 2.90 9.67
C PHE A 192 -20.39 2.26 10.00
N PHE A 193 -19.66 2.83 10.97
CA PHE A 193 -18.32 2.42 11.36
C PHE A 193 -18.32 1.80 12.77
N LYS A 194 -18.69 0.51 12.86
CA LYS A 194 -18.77 -0.25 14.14
C LYS A 194 -17.49 -0.21 14.99
N VAL A 195 -16.32 -0.04 14.37
CA VAL A 195 -15.00 -0.05 15.05
C VAL A 195 -14.68 1.30 15.70
N TYR A 196 -15.19 2.41 15.17
CA TYR A 196 -14.92 3.75 15.65
C TYR A 196 -16.20 4.40 16.17
N ARG A 197 -16.79 3.77 17.19
CA ARG A 197 -18.08 4.21 17.73
C ARG A 197 -17.89 5.50 18.54
N LEU A 198 -18.43 6.60 18.02
CA LEU A 198 -18.49 7.87 18.71
C LEU A 198 -19.87 8.00 19.35
N ASN A 199 -19.92 8.15 20.68
CA ASN A 199 -21.18 8.27 21.40
C ASN A 199 -21.75 9.69 21.25
N SER A 200 -23.00 9.80 20.87
CA SER A 200 -23.66 11.11 20.72
C SER A 200 -23.68 11.94 22.01
N LYS A 201 -23.59 11.29 23.17
CA LYS A 201 -23.49 11.95 24.50
C LYS A 201 -22.10 12.49 24.81
N GLU A 202 -21.07 11.98 24.15
CA GLU A 202 -19.67 12.42 24.31
C GLU A 202 -19.33 13.57 23.36
N LEU A 203 -20.14 13.77 22.33
CA LEU A 203 -19.98 14.84 21.37
C LEU A 203 -20.22 16.21 22.02
N LYS A 204 -19.16 17.01 22.10
CA LYS A 204 -19.20 18.35 22.69
C LYS A 204 -19.67 19.43 21.73
N TYR A 205 -20.08 19.09 20.50
CA TYR A 205 -20.40 20.05 19.44
C TYR A 205 -21.91 20.20 19.23
N SER A 206 -22.34 21.44 19.02
CA SER A 206 -23.71 21.75 18.63
C SER A 206 -23.94 21.44 17.15
N LYS A 207 -25.22 21.31 16.76
CA LYS A 207 -25.62 21.14 15.36
C LYS A 207 -25.03 22.22 14.45
N LYS A 208 -25.15 23.48 14.88
CA LYS A 208 -24.72 24.65 14.11
C LYS A 208 -23.21 24.62 13.88
N GLU A 209 -22.43 24.28 14.90
CA GLU A 209 -20.97 24.13 14.77
C GLU A 209 -20.61 23.02 13.79
N LEU A 210 -21.30 21.87 13.84
CA LEU A 210 -21.04 20.78 12.90
C LEU A 210 -21.43 21.15 11.45
N GLU A 211 -22.53 21.88 11.25
CA GLU A 211 -22.91 22.40 9.92
C GLU A 211 -21.86 23.38 9.38
N GLU A 212 -21.38 24.29 10.22
CA GLU A 212 -20.30 25.23 9.89
C GLU A 212 -19.00 24.49 9.57
N PHE A 213 -18.64 23.47 10.35
CA PHE A 213 -17.45 22.65 10.10
C PHE A 213 -17.53 21.92 8.77
N GLY A 214 -18.66 21.28 8.49
CA GLY A 214 -18.86 20.56 7.23
C GLY A 214 -18.70 21.49 6.03
N LYS A 215 -19.25 22.71 6.12
CA LYS A 215 -19.09 23.75 5.11
C LYS A 215 -17.64 24.19 4.97
N GLU A 216 -16.95 24.51 6.07
CA GLU A 216 -15.56 24.96 6.03
C GLU A 216 -14.62 23.90 5.48
N ILE A 217 -14.71 22.65 5.96
CA ILE A 217 -13.90 21.52 5.48
C ILE A 217 -14.13 21.31 3.98
N SER A 218 -15.39 21.28 3.52
CA SER A 218 -15.70 21.08 2.10
C SER A 218 -15.12 22.21 1.22
N LEU A 219 -15.34 23.47 1.62
CA LEU A 219 -14.85 24.63 0.87
C LEU A 219 -13.32 24.70 0.82
N MET A 220 -12.65 24.24 1.88
CA MET A 220 -11.19 24.25 1.96
C MET A 220 -10.55 23.41 0.86
N ALA A 221 -11.03 22.19 0.62
CA ALA A 221 -10.54 21.33 -0.46
C ALA A 221 -10.83 21.91 -1.84
N MET A 222 -12.04 22.46 -2.05
CA MET A 222 -12.40 23.08 -3.33
C MET A 222 -11.47 24.26 -3.66
N LYS A 223 -11.24 25.16 -2.70
CA LYS A 223 -10.34 26.31 -2.87
C LYS A 223 -8.90 25.89 -3.07
N ALA A 224 -8.44 24.87 -2.36
CA ALA A 224 -7.09 24.34 -2.53
C ALA A 224 -6.88 23.75 -3.92
N ASN A 225 -7.84 22.97 -4.43
CA ASN A 225 -7.78 22.39 -5.76
C ASN A 225 -7.80 23.45 -6.88
N ASN A 226 -8.44 24.60 -6.63
CA ASN A 226 -8.42 25.75 -7.53
C ASN A 226 -7.15 26.61 -7.41
N GLY A 227 -6.24 26.30 -6.48
CA GLY A 227 -5.04 27.11 -6.21
C GLY A 227 -5.31 28.43 -5.46
N GLU A 228 -6.52 28.62 -4.92
CA GLU A 228 -6.92 29.83 -4.18
C GLU A 228 -6.47 29.82 -2.71
N LEU A 229 -6.12 28.64 -2.19
CA LEU A 229 -5.81 28.43 -0.78
C LEU A 229 -4.71 27.39 -0.64
N ASP A 230 -3.71 27.70 0.18
CA ASP A 230 -2.79 26.69 0.70
C ASP A 230 -3.52 25.79 1.71
N LEU A 231 -3.66 24.49 1.39
CA LEU A 231 -4.47 23.56 2.16
C LEU A 231 -3.94 23.40 3.59
N MET A 232 -2.62 23.40 3.77
CA MET A 232 -2.02 23.28 5.09
C MET A 232 -2.40 24.49 5.97
N ARG A 233 -2.24 25.70 5.46
CA ARG A 233 -2.69 26.93 6.15
C ARG A 233 -4.19 26.96 6.39
N GLY A 234 -4.97 26.39 5.46
CA GLY A 234 -6.42 26.23 5.62
C GLY A 234 -6.77 25.38 6.84
N ILE A 235 -6.12 24.24 6.99
CA ILE A 235 -6.30 23.32 8.12
C ILE A 235 -5.86 23.98 9.43
N GLU A 236 -4.73 24.69 9.46
CA GLU A 236 -4.29 25.42 10.65
C GLU A 236 -5.35 26.42 11.12
N LYS A 237 -5.89 27.23 10.19
CA LYS A 237 -6.94 28.21 10.50
C LYS A 237 -8.20 27.54 11.04
N PHE A 238 -8.56 26.38 10.51
CA PHE A 238 -9.70 25.60 10.99
C PHE A 238 -9.46 25.12 12.44
N ILE A 239 -8.29 24.57 12.74
CA ILE A 239 -7.91 24.12 14.09
C ILE A 239 -7.94 25.28 15.09
N LEU A 240 -7.50 26.47 14.68
CA LEU A 240 -7.53 27.66 15.51
C LEU A 240 -8.94 28.22 15.77
N LYS A 241 -9.99 27.74 15.08
CA LYS A 241 -11.39 28.13 15.32
C LYS A 241 -12.15 27.18 16.26
N ILE A 242 -11.67 25.94 16.38
CA ILE A 242 -12.19 24.95 17.34
C ILE A 242 -12.01 25.45 18.78
#